data_AF-A0A7S3N005-F1
#
_entry.id   AF-A0A7S3N005-F1
#
_cell.length_a   1.000
_cell.length_b   1.000
_cell.length_c   1.000
_cell.angle_alpha   90.00
_cell.angle_beta   90.00
_cell.angle_gamma   90.00
#
_symmetry.space_group_name_H-M   'P 1'
#
loop_
_entity.id
_entity.type
_entity.pdbx_description
1 polymer ?
#
loop_
_entity_poly.entity_id
_entity_poly.type
_entity_poly.pdbx_seq_one_letter_code
_entity_poly.pdbx_strand_id
1 'polypeptide(L)'
;LLKENMSYKIEESEMDLALGCLQAGIEHLGLRHQNKKQFSLKKYTLNQYLRLDVAALKALNVFPQSQDVISGSGGSLFGLLNHCKTSIGSRLLKKWLKQPTTDRDEIRQRLEIVEYLFTNEELRKDIQAVQLRTFPDLEK
;
A
#
# COMPACT_ATOMS: atom_id res chain seq x y z
N LEU A 1 -18.56 12.05 22.02
CA LEU A 1 -17.39 11.32 22.56
C LEU A 1 -16.37 10.87 21.51
N LEU A 2 -16.41 11.36 20.25
CA LEU A 2 -15.31 11.19 19.29
C LEU A 2 -15.20 12.43 18.40
N LYS A 3 -14.83 13.56 19.02
CA LYS A 3 -14.34 14.76 18.31
C LYS A 3 -13.09 15.25 19.03
N GLU A 4 -12.07 14.41 19.06
CA GLU A 4 -10.71 14.91 19.22
C GLU A 4 -10.02 14.67 17.89
N ASN A 5 -9.98 15.73 17.08
CA ASN A 5 -9.03 15.85 16.01
C ASN A 5 -7.64 15.79 16.65
N MET A 6 -7.08 14.59 16.79
CA MET A 6 -5.67 14.38 17.07
C MET A 6 -4.86 14.75 15.84
N SER A 7 -4.89 16.04 15.50
CA SER A 7 -3.89 16.67 14.66
C SER A 7 -2.63 16.72 15.50
N TYR A 8 -1.83 15.65 15.45
CA TYR A 8 -0.45 15.72 15.94
C TYR A 8 0.25 16.75 15.05
N LYS A 9 0.31 17.99 15.52
CA LYS A 9 1.30 18.95 15.06
C LYS A 9 2.64 18.36 15.44
N ILE A 10 3.25 17.64 14.52
CA ILE A 10 4.68 17.30 14.55
C ILE A 10 5.40 18.61 14.82
N GLU A 11 5.99 18.75 16.00
CA GLU A 11 6.77 19.93 16.36
C GLU A 11 7.89 20.11 15.34
N GLU A 12 8.26 21.35 15.05
CA GLU A 12 9.29 21.70 14.04
C GLU A 12 10.62 20.94 14.29
N SER A 13 10.91 20.64 15.56
CA SER A 13 12.04 19.83 16.04
C SER A 13 12.06 18.37 15.54
N GLU A 14 10.89 17.74 15.39
CA GLU A 14 10.78 16.38 14.85
C GLU A 14 11.08 16.36 13.34
N MET A 15 10.91 17.49 12.66
CA MET A 15 11.20 17.63 11.24
C MET A 15 12.71 17.70 10.97
N ASP A 16 13.46 18.38 11.82
CA ASP A 16 14.93 18.46 11.72
C ASP A 16 15.57 17.09 11.88
N LEU A 17 15.10 16.29 12.83
CA LEU A 17 15.55 14.90 13.01
C LEU A 17 15.18 14.04 11.79
N ALA A 18 13.97 14.17 11.27
CA ALA A 18 13.54 13.43 10.08
C ALA A 18 14.40 13.79 8.85
N LEU A 19 14.74 15.07 8.68
CA LEU A 19 15.61 15.56 7.61
C LEU A 19 17.06 15.09 7.78
N GLY A 20 17.58 15.06 9.01
CA GLY A 20 18.90 14.51 9.33
C GLY A 20 19.00 13.02 9.00
N CYS A 21 17.99 12.23 9.38
CA CYS A 21 17.88 10.82 8.99
C CYS A 21 17.77 10.63 7.48
N LEU A 22 17.00 11.49 6.80
CA LEU A 22 16.88 11.49 5.34
C LEU A 22 18.23 11.77 4.67
N GLN A 23 19.00 12.74 5.16
CA GLN A 23 20.34 13.05 4.67
C GLN A 23 21.27 11.85 4.76
N ALA A 24 21.33 11.20 5.93
CA ALA A 24 22.14 10.00 6.13
C ALA A 24 21.72 8.87 5.17
N GLY A 25 20.41 8.72 4.93
CA GLY A 25 19.89 7.76 3.94
C GLY A 25 20.27 8.09 2.50
N ILE A 26 20.22 9.36 2.09
CA ILE A 26 20.63 9.83 0.76
C ILE A 26 22.12 9.53 0.51
N GLU A 27 22.95 9.77 1.52
CA GLU A 27 24.38 9.50 1.47
C GLU A 27 24.66 8.00 1.39
N HIS A 28 24.07 7.19 2.26
CA HIS A 28 24.24 5.74 2.26
C HIS A 28 23.80 5.07 0.96
N LEU A 29 22.68 5.52 0.38
CA LEU A 29 22.15 4.99 -0.88
C LEU A 29 22.86 5.56 -2.13
N GLY A 30 23.86 6.44 -1.96
CA GLY A 30 24.64 7.02 -3.05
C GLY A 30 23.79 7.86 -4.02
N LEU A 31 22.68 8.45 -3.55
CA LEU A 31 21.69 9.10 -4.41
C LEU A 31 22.15 10.46 -4.95
N ARG A 32 23.23 11.03 -4.40
CA ARG A 32 23.82 12.32 -4.84
C ARG A 32 24.29 12.35 -6.29
N HIS A 33 24.66 11.19 -6.85
CA HIS A 33 25.29 11.09 -8.17
C HIS A 33 24.42 10.36 -9.21
N GLN A 34 23.19 9.96 -8.85
CA GLN A 34 22.29 9.26 -9.77
C GLN A 34 21.43 10.24 -10.58
N ASN A 35 21.86 10.52 -11.81
CA ASN A 35 21.22 11.45 -12.76
C ASN A 35 19.86 10.99 -13.35
N LYS A 36 19.13 10.04 -12.72
CA LYS A 36 17.95 9.41 -13.36
C LYS A 36 16.69 9.26 -12.50
N LYS A 37 16.66 9.74 -11.24
CA LYS A 37 15.47 9.61 -10.40
C LYS A 37 14.99 10.98 -9.92
N GLN A 38 13.81 11.38 -10.39
CA GLN A 38 13.10 12.55 -9.90
C GLN A 38 12.43 12.18 -8.57
N PHE A 39 13.03 12.59 -7.46
CA PHE A 39 12.43 12.40 -6.15
C PHE A 39 11.45 13.54 -5.84
N SER A 40 10.30 13.21 -5.24
CA SER A 40 9.39 14.21 -4.68
C SER A 40 9.39 14.08 -3.17
N LEU A 41 9.66 15.18 -2.47
CA LEU A 41 9.59 15.21 -1.02
C LEU A 41 8.12 15.35 -0.60
N LYS A 42 7.63 14.40 0.19
CA LYS A 42 6.27 14.42 0.72
C LYS A 42 6.30 14.11 2.22
N LYS A 43 5.57 14.90 3.00
CA LYS A 43 5.35 14.62 4.42
C LYS A 43 4.47 13.39 4.54
N TYR A 44 4.96 12.36 5.22
CA TYR A 44 4.21 11.14 5.47
C TYR A 44 3.47 11.25 6.82
N THR A 45 2.14 11.13 6.80
CA THR A 45 1.30 11.28 7.99
C THR A 45 0.68 9.94 8.38
N LEU A 46 1.06 9.41 9.54
CA LEU A 46 0.59 8.09 10.01
C LEU A 46 -0.90 8.04 10.38
N ASN A 47 -1.54 9.19 10.61
CA ASN A 47 -2.96 9.25 10.99
C ASN A 47 -3.94 8.95 9.85
N GLN A 48 -3.47 8.90 8.61
CA GLN A 48 -4.31 8.61 7.44
C GLN A 48 -4.58 7.11 7.26
N TYR A 49 -3.95 6.27 8.07
CA TYR A 49 -4.03 4.82 7.96
C TYR A 49 -4.33 4.17 9.31
N LEU A 50 -4.94 2.99 9.25
CA LEU A 50 -5.16 2.15 10.42
C LEU A 50 -3.81 1.69 10.97
N ARG A 51 -3.58 1.92 12.26
CA ARG A 51 -2.38 1.45 12.96
C ARG A 51 -2.56 -0.04 13.26
N LEU A 52 -1.79 -0.87 12.57
CA LEU A 52 -1.70 -2.30 12.83
C LEU A 52 -0.31 -2.61 13.38
N ASP A 53 -0.26 -3.22 14.56
CA ASP A 53 0.99 -3.70 15.13
C ASP A 53 1.36 -5.07 14.53
N VAL A 54 2.59 -5.50 14.80
CA VAL A 54 3.09 -6.78 14.25
C VAL A 54 2.27 -7.96 14.77
N ALA A 55 1.76 -7.91 15.99
CA ALA A 55 0.93 -8.98 16.54
C ALA A 55 -0.43 -9.06 15.84
N ALA A 56 -1.12 -7.94 15.60
CA ALA A 56 -2.38 -7.93 14.85
C ALA A 56 -2.20 -8.42 13.41
N LEU A 57 -1.13 -8.01 12.73
CA LEU A 57 -0.86 -8.49 11.36
C LEU A 57 -0.66 -10.01 11.30
N LYS A 58 -0.04 -10.59 12.32
CA LYS A 58 0.15 -12.05 12.45
C LYS A 58 -1.15 -12.75 12.83
N ALA A 59 -1.90 -12.22 13.79
CA ALA A 59 -3.16 -12.78 14.27
C ALA A 59 -4.24 -12.79 13.17
N LEU A 60 -4.27 -11.77 12.32
CA LEU A 60 -5.16 -11.68 11.16
C LEU A 60 -4.63 -12.41 9.92
N ASN A 61 -3.46 -13.04 10.02
CA ASN A 61 -2.74 -13.69 8.92
C ASN A 61 -2.75 -12.86 7.61
N VAL A 62 -2.42 -11.56 7.72
CA VAL A 62 -2.56 -10.63 6.59
C VAL A 62 -1.62 -11.02 5.44
N PHE A 63 -0.42 -11.48 5.77
CA PHE A 63 0.60 -11.93 4.83
C PHE A 63 1.06 -13.34 5.20
N PRO A 64 1.48 -14.15 4.20
CA PRO A 64 1.95 -15.50 4.47
C PRO A 64 3.15 -15.49 5.41
N GLN A 65 3.11 -16.34 6.43
CA GLN A 65 4.23 -16.55 7.33
C GLN A 65 5.21 -17.54 6.71
N SER A 66 6.50 -17.35 6.96
CA SER A 66 7.59 -18.15 6.36
C SER A 66 7.50 -19.66 6.66
N GLN A 67 6.65 -20.09 7.60
CA GLN A 67 6.49 -21.48 8.02
C GLN A 67 5.27 -22.19 7.39
N ASP A 68 4.36 -21.45 6.74
CA ASP A 68 3.11 -22.00 6.20
C ASP A 68 3.22 -22.38 4.72
N VAL A 69 4.31 -23.05 4.33
CA VAL A 69 4.51 -23.57 2.95
C VAL A 69 3.61 -24.79 2.67
N ILE A 70 2.95 -25.34 3.70
CA ILE A 70 2.28 -26.65 3.64
C ILE A 70 0.81 -26.56 3.17
N SER A 71 0.16 -25.40 3.20
CA SER A 71 -1.24 -25.26 2.77
C SER A 71 -1.37 -24.21 1.67
N GLY A 72 -1.39 -24.68 0.42
CA GLY A 72 -1.21 -23.88 -0.79
C GLY A 72 -2.06 -22.60 -0.86
N SER A 73 -1.41 -21.46 -1.09
CA SER A 73 -1.92 -20.12 -1.46
C SER A 73 -3.10 -19.49 -0.69
N GLY A 74 -3.86 -20.25 0.12
CA GLY A 74 -5.10 -19.84 0.77
C GLY A 74 -4.95 -19.56 2.27
N GLY A 75 -3.75 -19.64 2.83
CA GLY A 75 -3.55 -19.44 4.28
C GLY A 75 -3.67 -17.99 4.75
N SER A 76 -3.41 -17.00 3.88
CA SER A 76 -3.33 -15.58 4.26
C SER A 76 -4.30 -14.69 3.49
N LEU A 77 -4.67 -13.55 4.08
CA LEU A 77 -5.58 -12.57 3.45
C LEU A 77 -5.02 -12.06 2.11
N PHE A 78 -3.71 -11.80 2.03
CA PHE A 78 -3.07 -11.43 0.78
C PHE A 78 -3.18 -12.54 -0.27
N GLY A 79 -2.96 -13.80 0.11
CA GLY A 79 -3.12 -14.93 -0.82
C GLY A 79 -4.54 -15.07 -1.35
N LEU A 80 -5.54 -14.89 -0.48
CA LEU A 80 -6.96 -14.94 -0.83
C LEU A 80 -7.40 -13.81 -1.77
N LEU A 81 -6.92 -12.58 -1.54
CA LEU A 81 -7.36 -11.42 -2.31
C LEU A 81 -6.51 -11.16 -3.56
N ASN A 82 -5.28 -11.67 -3.62
CA ASN A 82 -4.36 -11.35 -4.71
C ASN A 82 -4.65 -12.16 -5.98
N HIS A 83 -5.58 -11.64 -6.78
CA HIS A 83 -5.83 -12.08 -8.16
C HIS A 83 -5.41 -11.04 -9.21
N CYS A 84 -4.52 -10.10 -8.82
CA CYS A 84 -4.00 -9.07 -9.71
C CYS A 84 -3.25 -9.70 -10.89
N LYS A 85 -3.42 -9.12 -12.08
CA LYS A 85 -2.76 -9.61 -13.32
C LYS A 85 -1.42 -8.94 -13.60
N THR A 86 -1.12 -7.84 -12.91
CA THR A 86 0.14 -7.10 -13.03
C THR A 86 0.92 -7.14 -11.72
N SER A 87 2.24 -7.06 -11.81
CA SER A 87 3.14 -6.95 -10.65
C SER A 87 2.86 -5.67 -9.86
N ILE A 88 2.63 -4.55 -10.56
CA ILE A 88 2.25 -3.26 -9.95
C ILE A 88 0.96 -3.42 -9.13
N GLY A 89 -0.06 -4.10 -9.67
CA GLY A 89 -1.31 -4.37 -8.96
C GLY A 89 -1.09 -5.17 -7.68
N SER A 90 -0.28 -6.23 -7.75
CA SER A 90 0.07 -7.05 -6.58
C SER A 90 0.79 -6.22 -5.50
N ARG A 91 1.71 -5.32 -5.89
CA ARG A 91 2.41 -4.41 -4.96
C ARG A 91 1.45 -3.41 -4.32
N LEU A 92 0.53 -2.85 -5.11
CA LEU A 92 -0.47 -1.91 -4.62
C LEU A 92 -1.41 -2.57 -3.61
N LEU A 93 -1.90 -3.79 -3.91
CA LEU A 93 -2.72 -4.55 -2.98
C LEU A 93 -1.97 -4.83 -1.66
N LYS A 94 -0.69 -5.22 -1.75
CA LYS A 94 0.16 -5.40 -0.57
C LYS A 94 0.28 -4.11 0.25
N LYS A 95 0.39 -2.95 -0.40
CA LYS A 95 0.41 -1.64 0.27
C LYS A 95 -0.91 -1.36 0.98
N TRP A 96 -2.06 -1.57 0.31
CA TRP A 96 -3.38 -1.35 0.89
C TRP A 96 -3.64 -2.24 2.11
N LEU A 97 -3.22 -3.51 2.08
CA LEU A 97 -3.36 -4.41 3.22
C LEU A 97 -2.44 -4.05 4.40
N LYS A 98 -1.26 -3.49 4.14
CA LYS A 98 -0.37 -2.97 5.19
C LYS A 98 -0.86 -1.66 5.79
N GLN A 99 -1.52 -0.84 4.99
CA GLN A 99 -1.91 0.53 5.33
C GLN A 99 -3.37 0.76 4.91
N PRO A 100 -4.35 0.16 5.62
CA PRO A 100 -5.76 0.42 5.35
C PRO A 100 -6.05 1.92 5.57
N THR A 101 -6.68 2.57 4.60
CA THR A 101 -7.04 3.99 4.73
C THR A 101 -8.15 4.18 5.77
N THR A 102 -8.09 5.27 6.52
CA THR A 102 -9.15 5.70 7.45
C THR A 102 -10.02 6.81 6.86
N ASP A 103 -9.69 7.29 5.67
CA ASP A 103 -10.45 8.30 4.95
C ASP A 103 -11.75 7.70 4.39
N ARG A 104 -12.88 8.20 4.90
CA ARG A 104 -14.21 7.71 4.51
C ARG A 104 -14.50 7.91 3.04
N ASP A 105 -14.06 9.02 2.45
CA ASP A 105 -14.38 9.31 1.05
C ASP A 105 -13.51 8.46 0.12
N GLU A 106 -12.24 8.21 0.49
CA GLU A 106 -11.39 7.24 -0.21
C GLU A 106 -11.96 5.80 -0.14
N ILE A 107 -12.45 5.38 1.05
CA ILE A 107 -13.10 4.07 1.21
C ILE A 107 -14.32 3.97 0.30
N ARG A 108 -15.18 5.00 0.28
CA ARG A 108 -16.39 5.01 -0.57
C ARG A 108 -16.02 4.89 -2.05
N GLN A 109 -15.09 5.70 -2.53
CA GLN A 109 -14.65 5.66 -3.94
C GLN A 109 -14.13 4.28 -4.34
N ARG A 110 -13.35 3.62 -3.46
CA ARG A 110 -12.87 2.25 -3.73
C ARG A 110 -14.03 1.25 -3.81
N LEU A 111 -15.01 1.35 -2.91
CA LEU A 111 -16.17 0.48 -2.91
C LEU A 111 -17.06 0.69 -4.14
N GLU A 112 -17.28 1.95 -4.56
CA GLU A 112 -18.02 2.28 -5.79
C GLU A 112 -17.37 1.66 -7.03
N ILE A 113 -16.03 1.70 -7.14
CA ILE A 113 -15.31 1.05 -8.26
C ILE A 113 -15.50 -0.46 -8.23
N VAL A 114 -15.43 -1.08 -7.05
CA VAL A 114 -15.64 -2.54 -6.89
C VAL A 114 -17.06 -2.91 -7.27
N GLU A 115 -18.06 -2.15 -6.80
CA GLU A 115 -19.46 -2.35 -7.14
C GLU A 115 -19.70 -2.22 -8.64
N TYR A 116 -19.17 -1.16 -9.26
CA TYR A 116 -19.28 -0.97 -10.71
C TYR A 116 -18.68 -2.14 -11.51
N LEU A 117 -17.49 -2.62 -11.13
CA LEU A 117 -16.85 -3.76 -11.79
C LEU A 117 -17.54 -5.09 -11.47
N PHE A 118 -18.22 -5.19 -10.33
CA PHE A 118 -19.00 -6.37 -9.97
C PHE A 118 -20.29 -6.46 -10.79
N THR A 119 -20.98 -5.33 -10.99
CA THR A 119 -22.19 -5.24 -11.82
C THR A 119 -21.89 -5.42 -13.30
N ASN A 120 -20.76 -4.90 -13.79
CA ASN A 120 -20.36 -5.00 -15.20
C ASN A 120 -19.39 -6.17 -15.43
N GLU A 121 -19.90 -7.40 -15.38
CA GLU A 121 -19.07 -8.61 -15.45
C GLU A 121 -18.29 -8.75 -16.77
N GLU A 122 -18.89 -8.42 -17.91
CA GLU A 122 -18.25 -8.49 -19.23
C GLU A 122 -17.02 -7.57 -19.29
N LEU A 123 -17.21 -6.30 -18.93
CA LEU A 123 -16.13 -5.32 -18.82
C LEU A 123 -15.00 -5.81 -17.89
N ARG A 124 -15.36 -6.37 -16.73
CA ARG A 124 -14.37 -6.91 -15.78
C ARG A 124 -13.57 -8.05 -16.39
N LYS A 125 -14.23 -8.99 -17.09
CA LYS A 125 -13.56 -10.11 -17.77
C LYS A 125 -12.63 -9.62 -18.87
N ASP A 126 -13.06 -8.66 -19.68
CA ASP A 126 -12.25 -8.09 -20.75
C ASP A 126 -11.00 -7.38 -20.22
N ILE A 127 -11.16 -6.53 -19.20
CA ILE A 127 -10.04 -5.85 -18.54
C ILE A 127 -9.06 -6.88 -17.96
N GLN A 128 -9.57 -7.92 -17.27
CA GLN A 128 -8.73 -8.90 -16.59
C GLN A 128 -8.04 -9.89 -17.55
N ALA A 129 -8.72 -10.31 -18.62
CA ALA A 129 -8.20 -11.33 -19.54
C ALA A 129 -7.34 -10.73 -20.65
N VAL A 130 -7.73 -9.56 -21.18
CA VAL A 130 -7.13 -8.98 -22.38
C VAL A 130 -6.21 -7.82 -22.02
N GLN A 131 -6.75 -6.78 -21.37
CA GLN A 131 -6.03 -5.52 -21.20
C GLN A 131 -4.88 -5.66 -20.20
N LEU A 132 -5.15 -6.04 -18.95
CA LEU A 132 -4.15 -6.02 -17.88
C LEU A 132 -2.98 -7.01 -18.08
N ARG A 133 -3.15 -8.05 -18.90
CA ARG A 133 -2.07 -9.02 -19.15
C ARG A 133 -0.96 -8.49 -20.06
N THR A 134 -1.29 -7.53 -20.92
CA THR A 134 -0.32 -6.94 -21.86
C THR A 134 0.46 -5.78 -21.25
N PHE A 135 0.02 -5.27 -20.10
CA PHE A 135 0.68 -4.15 -19.44
C PHE A 135 2.05 -4.55 -18.85
N PRO A 136 3.14 -3.88 -19.30
CA PRO A 136 4.46 -4.11 -18.74
C PRO A 136 4.60 -3.52 -17.34
N ASP A 137 5.63 -3.95 -16.61
CA ASP A 137 5.99 -3.41 -15.30
C ASP A 137 6.71 -2.07 -15.45
N LEU A 138 5.95 -0.98 -15.35
CA LEU A 138 6.44 0.41 -15.47
C LEU A 138 7.26 0.91 -14.27
N GLU A 139 7.30 0.18 -13.16
CA GLU A 139 8.03 0.58 -11.94
C GLU A 139 9.47 0.01 -11.88
N LYS A 140 9.94 -0.67 -12.94
CA LYS A 140 11.30 -1.23 -13.02
C LYS A 140 12.29 -0.28 -13.70
#